data_AF-U6B4I3-F1
#
_entry.id   AF-U6B4I3-F1
#
_cell.length_a   1.000
_cell.length_b   1.000
_cell.length_c   1.000
_cell.angle_alpha   90.00
_cell.angle_beta   90.00
_cell.angle_gamma   90.00
#
_symmetry.space_group_name_H-M   'P 1'
#
loop_
_entity.id
_entity.type
_entity.pdbx_description
1 polymer ?
#
loop_
_entity_poly.entity_id
_entity_poly.type
_entity_poly.pdbx_seq_one_letter_code
_entity_poly.pdbx_strand_id
1 'polypeptide(L)' 'MDNVSFHKRDDILHALEKAGHQVEFLPPYSPDLNNIEHKWEQAKRKKGE' A
#
# COMPACT_ATOMS: atom_id res chain seq x y z
N MET A 1 -0.84 -4.09 2.13
CA MET A 1 0.11 -3.57 1.11
C MET A 1 -0.44 -3.91 -0.26
N ASP A 2 -0.31 -3.02 -1.24
CA ASP A 2 -0.67 -3.38 -2.61
C ASP A 2 0.29 -4.44 -3.20
N ASN A 3 -0.03 -4.96 -4.38
CA ASN A 3 0.68 -6.08 -4.98
C ASN A 3 1.88 -5.68 -5.85
N VAL A 4 2.34 -4.42 -5.81
CA VAL A 4 3.40 -3.97 -6.71
C VAL A 4 4.71 -4.71 -6.42
N SER A 5 5.44 -5.09 -7.48
CA SER A 5 6.59 -6.01 -7.39
C SER A 5 7.67 -5.55 -6.42
N PHE A 6 7.89 -4.24 -6.27
CA PHE A 6 8.88 -3.74 -5.33
C PHE A 6 8.49 -3.95 -3.87
N HIS A 7 7.19 -4.08 -3.51
CA HIS A 7 6.78 -4.42 -2.14
C HIS A 7 7.04 -5.87 -1.75
N LYS A 8 7.37 -6.73 -2.73
CA LYS A 8 7.64 -8.16 -2.53
C LYS A 8 9.14 -8.48 -2.50
N ARG A 9 10.00 -7.47 -2.48
CA ARG A 9 11.44 -7.69 -2.35
C ARG A 9 11.77 -8.21 -0.95
N ASP A 10 12.63 -9.23 -0.88
CA ASP A 10 13.00 -9.88 0.37
C ASP A 10 13.66 -8.93 1.37
N ASP A 11 14.42 -7.93 0.91
CA ASP A 11 15.06 -6.95 1.79
C ASP A 11 14.04 -6.08 2.53
N ILE A 12 12.95 -5.72 1.87
CA ILE A 12 11.84 -4.96 2.48
C ILE A 12 11.07 -5.84 3.45
N LEU A 13 10.75 -7.08 3.07
CA LEU A 13 10.02 -8.01 3.92
C LEU A 13 10.80 -8.35 5.20
N HIS A 14 12.09 -8.62 5.09
CA HIS A 14 12.96 -8.85 6.25
C HIS A 14 13.07 -7.62 7.16
N ALA A 15 13.13 -6.41 6.60
CA ALA A 15 13.16 -5.20 7.39
C ALA A 15 11.87 -5.02 8.21
N LEU A 16 10.71 -5.33 7.61
CA LEU A 16 9.41 -5.28 8.28
C LEU A 16 9.28 -6.35 9.36
N GLU A 17 9.70 -7.59 9.07
CA GLU A 17 9.70 -8.68 10.05
C GLU A 17 10.62 -8.37 11.24
N LYS A 18 11.83 -7.85 10.99
CA LYS A 18 12.77 -7.42 12.04
C LYS A 18 12.20 -6.30 12.91
N ALA A 19 11.34 -5.45 12.36
CA ALA A 19 10.62 -4.43 13.11
C ALA A 19 9.40 -4.99 13.89
N GLY A 20 9.12 -6.30 13.79
CA GLY A 20 7.99 -6.96 14.46
C GLY A 20 6.66 -6.80 13.71
N HIS A 21 6.71 -6.50 12.41
CA HIS A 21 5.52 -6.34 11.58
C HIS A 21 5.31 -7.53 10.64
N GLN A 22 4.05 -7.89 10.41
CA GLN A 22 3.66 -8.85 9.39
C GLN A 22 3.04 -8.12 8.21
N VAL A 23 3.36 -8.56 6.99
CA VAL A 23 2.87 -7.94 5.76
C VAL A 23 1.67 -8.72 5.24
N GLU A 24 0.54 -8.04 5.16
CA GLU A 24 -0.65 -8.54 4.46
C GLU A 24 -0.75 -7.90 3.08
N PHE A 25 -0.81 -8.73 2.04
CA PHE A 25 -1.00 -8.27 0.66
C PHE A 25 -2.49 -8.27 0.31
N LEU A 26 -2.93 -7.19 -0.34
CA LEU A 26 -4.30 -7.11 -0.85
C LEU A 26 -4.50 -8.14 -1.99
N PRO A 27 -5.74 -8.58 -2.27
CA PRO A 27 -6.02 -9.36 -3.47
C PRO A 27 -5.69 -8.55 -4.74
N PRO A 28 -5.37 -9.22 -5.87
CA PRO A 28 -5.14 -8.54 -7.15
C PRO A 28 -6.33 -7.65 -7.54
N TYR A 29 -6.03 -6.50 -8.15
CA TYR A 29 -7.03 -5.55 -8.67
C TYR A 29 -8.12 -5.15 -7.66
N SER A 30 -7.76 -5.01 -6.38
CA SER A 30 -8.67 -4.59 -5.30
C SER A 30 -8.37 -3.16 -4.81
N PRO A 31 -8.57 -2.12 -5.65
CA PRO A 31 -8.29 -0.74 -5.25
C PRO A 31 -9.19 -0.27 -4.10
N ASP A 32 -10.42 -0.80 -4.01
CA ASP A 32 -11.36 -0.49 -2.94
C ASP A 32 -10.88 -0.92 -1.55
N LEU A 33 -9.95 -1.88 -1.50
CA LEU A 33 -9.34 -2.35 -0.25
C LEU A 33 -8.08 -1.55 0.12
N ASN A 34 -7.65 -0.61 -0.72
CA ASN A 34 -6.48 0.22 -0.46
C ASN A 34 -6.88 1.58 0.11
N ASN A 35 -6.86 1.68 1.44
CA ASN A 35 -7.28 2.89 2.17
C ASN A 35 -6.53 4.18 1.74
N ILE A 36 -5.34 4.08 1.14
CA ILE A 36 -4.59 5.24 0.64
C ILE A 36 -5.28 5.89 -0.58
N GLU A 37 -6.04 5.15 -1.38
CA GLU A 37 -6.74 5.69 -2.55
C GLU A 37 -7.74 6.76 -2.15
N HIS A 38 -8.49 6.54 -1.06
CA HIS A 38 -9.40 7.54 -0.50
C HIS A 38 -8.68 8.83 -0.10
N LYS A 39 -7.43 8.74 0.38
CA LYS A 39 -6.62 9.91 0.72
C LYS A 39 -6.17 10.66 -0.54
N TRP A 40 -5.80 9.94 -1.59
CA TRP A 40 -5.45 10.53 -2.88
C TRP A 40 -6.62 11.22 -3.55
N GLU A 41 -7.80 10.64 -3.54
CA GLU A 41 -9.02 11.26 -4.07
C GLU A 41 -9.34 12.58 -3.35
N GLN A 42 -9.21 12.62 -2.03
CA GLN A 42 -9.35 13.86 -1.27
C GLN A 42 -8.30 14.92 -1.66
N ALA A 43 -7.03 14.50 -1.83
CA ALA A 43 -5.94 15.40 -2.20
C ALA A 43 -6.10 15.95 -3.62
N LYS A 44 -6.53 15.13 -4.58
CA LYS A 44 -6.82 15.54 -5.96
C LYS A 44 -7.96 16.56 -6.02
N ARG A 45 -9.04 16.34 -5.26
CA ARG A 45 -10.17 17.27 -5.21
C ARG A 45 -9.76 18.66 -4.72
N LYS A 46 -8.92 18.74 -3.68
CA LYS A 46 -8.39 20.00 -3.14
C LYS A 46 -7.47 20.77 -4.09
N LYS A 47 -6.89 20.12 -5.11
CA LYS A 47 -6.04 20.77 -6.12
C LYS A 47 -6.85 21.44 -7.23
N GLY A 48 -8.14 21.14 -7.35
CA GLY A 48 -9.04 21.70 -8.35
C GLY A 48 -9.90 22.88 -7.86
N GLU A 49 -9.77 23.25 -6.58
CA GLU A 49 -10.31 24.48 -5.97
C GLU A 49 -9.22 25.57 -5.96
#